data_AF-A0A5B7RFZ2-F1
#
_entry.id   AF-A0A5B7RFZ2-F1
#
_cell.length_a   1.000
_cell.length_b   1.000
_cell.length_c   1.000
_cell.angle_alpha   90.00
_cell.angle_beta   90.00
_cell.angle_gamma   90.00
#
_symmetry.space_group_name_H-M   'P 1'
#
loop_
_entity.id
_entity.type
_entity.pdbx_description
1 polymer ?
#
loop_
_entity_poly.entity_id
_entity_poly.type
_entity_poly.pdbx_seq_one_letter_code
_entity_poly.pdbx_strand_id
1 'polypeptide(L)'
;MSKTPIPSDEQVRDREARWGHHLPVYPSRQSRVPAVLASEPTFRDLAAERDAVRAAETRLHREHEELTARNEVAKAKHSAAQREAMLTGTPPPAPLSFEPWPYPQHSRQTFDRLHGAIEAAELGLLEDDADRWRQVLESKADPLRRKVERARAALAEAEANLTPYVAGISALPAALAAVDGRRSWPRRDPEAADPAQVLEDFEALGRPTSNRLSRR
;
A
#
# COMPACT_ATOMS: atom_id res chain seq x y z
N MET A 1 17.10 -14.05 -20.58
CA MET A 1 17.22 -14.61 -19.22
C MET A 1 17.90 -13.57 -18.34
N SER A 2 17.14 -12.64 -17.76
CA SER A 2 17.68 -11.70 -16.77
C SER A 2 17.67 -12.40 -15.41
N LYS A 3 18.84 -12.85 -14.96
CA LYS A 3 19.03 -13.18 -13.55
C LYS A 3 18.80 -11.89 -12.79
N THR A 4 17.72 -11.80 -12.02
CA THR A 4 17.56 -10.73 -11.04
C THR A 4 18.82 -10.80 -10.16
N PRO A 5 19.65 -9.76 -10.12
CA PRO A 5 20.92 -9.84 -9.40
C PRO A 5 20.60 -10.09 -7.94
N ILE A 6 21.13 -11.17 -7.40
CA ILE A 6 21.14 -11.42 -5.95
C ILE A 6 21.73 -10.15 -5.32
N PRO A 7 21.03 -9.51 -4.36
CA PRO A 7 21.53 -8.29 -3.75
C PRO A 7 22.92 -8.54 -3.15
N SER A 8 23.85 -7.65 -3.43
CA SER A 8 25.21 -7.71 -2.89
C SER A 8 25.21 -7.61 -1.36
N ASP A 9 26.26 -8.12 -0.70
CA ASP A 9 26.41 -8.06 0.76
C ASP A 9 26.30 -6.65 1.33
N GLU A 10 26.64 -5.62 0.54
CA GLU A 10 26.49 -4.22 0.89
C GLU A 10 25.02 -3.79 0.85
N GLN A 11 24.26 -4.19 -0.16
CA GLN A 11 22.82 -3.95 -0.25
C GLN A 11 22.05 -4.70 0.85
N VAL A 12 22.49 -5.92 1.21
CA VAL A 12 21.91 -6.66 2.33
C VAL A 12 22.18 -5.94 3.65
N ARG A 13 23.42 -5.53 3.92
CA ARG A 13 23.76 -4.76 5.13
C ARG A 13 23.02 -3.44 5.23
N ASP A 14 22.89 -2.72 4.12
CA ASP A 14 22.18 -1.43 4.09
C ASP A 14 20.67 -1.63 4.31
N ARG A 15 20.09 -2.72 3.80
CA ARG A 15 18.71 -3.13 4.09
C ARG A 15 18.53 -3.58 5.53
N GLU A 16 19.46 -4.36 6.10
CA GLU A 16 19.44 -4.74 7.52
C GLU A 16 19.60 -3.51 8.43
N ALA A 17 20.45 -2.56 8.07
CA ALA A 17 20.64 -1.32 8.82
C ALA A 17 19.40 -0.43 8.80
N ARG A 18 18.67 -0.39 7.67
CA ARG A 18 17.44 0.42 7.54
C ARG A 18 16.20 -0.27 8.11
N TRP A 19 16.09 -1.58 7.90
CA TRP A 19 14.84 -2.34 8.12
C TRP A 19 14.96 -3.43 9.18
N GLY A 20 16.19 -3.80 9.58
CA GLY A 20 16.44 -4.79 10.62
C GLY A 20 15.97 -4.36 12.02
N HIS A 21 15.63 -3.09 12.20
CA HIS A 21 14.96 -2.59 13.42
C HIS A 21 13.57 -3.20 13.63
N HIS A 22 12.93 -3.69 12.56
CA HIS A 22 11.60 -4.33 12.61
C HIS A 22 11.67 -5.85 12.85
N LEU A 23 12.87 -6.43 12.98
CA LEU A 23 13.06 -7.83 13.31
C LEU A 23 13.22 -7.97 14.83
N PRO A 24 12.13 -8.12 15.61
CA PRO A 24 12.25 -8.42 17.02
C PRO A 24 13.00 -9.75 17.18
N VAL A 25 13.77 -9.81 18.25
CA VAL A 25 14.46 -10.98 18.77
C VAL A 25 13.42 -12.05 19.16
N TYR A 26 12.80 -12.77 18.20
CA TYR A 26 12.08 -14.07 18.31
C TYR A 26 11.20 -14.36 17.07
N PRO A 27 10.92 -15.65 16.77
CA PRO A 27 11.52 -16.28 15.61
C PRO A 27 11.14 -15.59 14.29
N SER A 28 12.17 -15.21 13.53
CA SER A 28 12.17 -14.78 12.14
C SER A 28 11.64 -15.87 11.19
N ARG A 29 10.33 -16.16 11.27
CA ARG A 29 9.68 -17.22 10.48
C ARG A 29 8.31 -16.82 9.92
N GLN A 30 7.95 -15.54 9.85
CA GLN A 30 6.57 -15.13 9.52
C GLN A 30 6.41 -13.84 8.71
N SER A 31 7.41 -13.34 7.97
CA SER A 31 7.08 -12.37 6.91
C SER A 31 6.21 -13.07 5.86
N ARG A 32 4.92 -12.74 5.81
CA ARG A 32 3.99 -13.23 4.80
C ARG A 32 3.89 -12.20 3.69
N VAL A 33 4.64 -12.42 2.61
CA VAL A 33 4.42 -11.73 1.34
C VAL A 33 2.95 -11.90 0.95
N PRO A 34 2.20 -10.82 0.66
CA PRO A 34 0.81 -10.93 0.23
C PRO A 34 0.67 -11.83 -0.99
N ALA A 35 -0.39 -12.64 -1.06
CA ALA A 35 -0.58 -13.62 -2.14
C ALA A 35 -0.55 -13.00 -3.55
N VAL A 36 -0.97 -11.73 -3.67
CA VAL A 36 -0.95 -10.97 -4.92
C VAL A 36 0.48 -10.73 -5.42
N LEU A 37 1.44 -10.57 -4.50
CA LEU A 37 2.85 -10.34 -4.80
C LEU A 37 3.68 -11.63 -4.77
N ALA A 38 3.16 -12.71 -4.20
CA ALA A 38 3.87 -13.99 -4.11
C ALA A 38 4.20 -14.60 -5.48
N SER A 39 3.45 -14.24 -6.53
CA SER A 39 3.71 -14.67 -7.90
C SER A 39 4.77 -13.80 -8.61
N GLU A 40 5.18 -12.68 -8.05
CA GLU A 40 6.24 -11.85 -8.64
C GLU A 40 7.58 -12.61 -8.62
N PRO A 41 8.42 -12.49 -9.66
CA PRO A 41 9.65 -13.26 -9.77
C PRO A 41 10.56 -13.11 -8.54
N THR A 42 10.73 -11.89 -8.04
CA THR A 42 11.64 -11.59 -6.93
C THR A 42 11.19 -12.25 -5.62
N PHE A 43 9.90 -12.19 -5.30
CA PHE A 43 9.35 -12.83 -4.10
C PHE A 43 9.31 -14.36 -4.24
N ARG A 44 9.09 -14.88 -5.45
CA ARG A 44 9.17 -16.31 -5.73
C ARG A 44 10.58 -16.85 -5.55
N ASP A 45 11.59 -16.13 -6.03
CA ASP A 45 12.99 -16.49 -5.87
C ASP A 45 13.37 -16.51 -4.38
N LEU A 46 12.97 -15.49 -3.61
CA LEU A 46 13.18 -15.44 -2.15
C LEU A 46 12.47 -16.56 -1.40
N ALA A 47 11.25 -16.93 -1.82
CA ALA A 47 10.53 -18.07 -1.27
C ALA A 47 11.27 -19.40 -1.54
N ALA A 48 11.81 -19.58 -2.75
CA ALA A 48 12.60 -20.75 -3.10
C ALA A 48 13.89 -20.83 -2.26
N GLU A 49 14.58 -19.71 -2.06
CA GLU A 49 15.76 -19.64 -1.18
C GLU A 49 15.41 -20.01 0.27
N ARG A 50 14.28 -19.50 0.79
CA ARG A 50 13.79 -19.85 2.13
C ARG A 50 13.55 -21.35 2.27
N ASP A 51 12.93 -21.97 1.29
CA ASP A 51 12.66 -23.41 1.30
C ASP A 51 13.95 -24.22 1.18
N ALA A 52 14.93 -23.76 0.40
CA ALA A 52 16.27 -24.35 0.33
C ALA A 52 17.00 -24.29 1.69
N VAL A 53 16.94 -23.16 2.40
CA VAL A 53 17.51 -23.02 3.75
C VAL A 53 16.83 -23.97 4.74
N ARG A 54 15.49 -24.08 4.71
CA ARG A 54 14.74 -25.01 5.57
C ARG A 54 15.11 -26.47 5.28
N ALA A 55 15.24 -26.83 4.01
CA ALA A 55 15.65 -28.16 3.60
C ALA A 55 17.07 -28.49 4.08
N ALA A 56 17.98 -27.52 3.98
CA ALA A 56 19.34 -27.67 4.50
C ALA A 56 19.38 -27.79 6.04
N GLU A 57 18.60 -26.97 6.76
CA GLU A 57 18.45 -27.04 8.23
C GLU A 57 17.97 -28.44 8.64
N THR A 58 16.89 -28.92 8.00
CA THR A 58 16.29 -30.23 8.29
C THR A 58 17.28 -31.36 8.01
N ARG A 59 17.97 -31.32 6.86
CA ARG A 59 18.95 -32.33 6.48
C ARG A 59 20.09 -32.40 7.49
N LEU A 60 20.69 -31.25 7.82
CA LEU A 60 21.81 -31.20 8.76
C LEU A 60 21.41 -31.62 10.17
N HIS A 61 20.20 -31.27 10.61
CA HIS A 61 19.67 -31.73 11.90
C HIS A 61 19.57 -33.25 11.93
N ARG A 62 19.00 -33.85 10.89
CA ARG A 62 18.88 -35.30 10.77
C ARG A 62 20.23 -36.00 10.72
N GLU A 63 21.18 -35.51 9.93
CA GLU A 63 22.53 -36.07 9.86
C GLU A 63 23.22 -36.03 11.24
N HIS A 64 22.98 -34.96 12.01
CA HIS A 64 23.52 -34.81 13.37
C HIS A 64 22.89 -35.80 14.36
N GLU A 65 21.58 -35.99 14.31
CA GLU A 65 20.86 -36.98 15.11
C GLU A 65 21.34 -38.40 14.79
N GLU A 66 21.51 -38.73 13.50
CA GLU A 66 21.98 -40.03 13.04
C GLU A 66 23.43 -40.31 13.51
N LEU A 67 24.31 -39.31 13.47
CA LEU A 67 25.67 -39.44 14.01
C LEU A 67 25.66 -39.62 15.53
N THR A 68 24.84 -38.84 16.24
CA THR A 68 24.70 -38.92 17.69
C THR A 68 24.20 -40.30 18.12
N ALA A 69 23.20 -40.84 17.42
CA ALA A 69 22.68 -42.18 17.66
C ALA A 69 23.75 -43.26 17.45
N ARG A 70 24.54 -43.18 16.36
CA ARG A 70 25.66 -44.10 16.10
C ARG A 70 26.71 -44.06 17.22
N ASN A 71 27.06 -42.85 17.67
CA ASN A 71 28.02 -42.64 18.75
C ASN A 71 27.51 -43.18 20.09
N GLU A 72 26.24 -43.00 20.42
CA GLU A 72 25.62 -43.57 21.63
C GLU A 72 25.59 -45.11 21.60
N VAL A 73 25.29 -45.72 20.45
CA VAL A 73 25.37 -47.19 20.28
C VAL A 73 26.82 -47.68 20.47
N ALA A 74 27.80 -46.98 19.92
CA ALA A 74 29.22 -47.32 20.07
C ALA A 74 29.66 -47.24 21.54
N LYS A 75 29.23 -46.20 22.26
CA LYS A 75 29.46 -46.01 23.69
C LYS A 75 28.80 -47.11 24.54
N ALA A 76 27.56 -47.48 24.23
CA ALA A 76 26.86 -48.57 24.90
C ALA A 76 27.59 -49.92 24.72
N LYS A 77 28.03 -50.23 23.49
CA LYS A 77 28.82 -51.43 23.20
C LYS A 77 30.15 -51.44 23.96
N HIS A 78 30.86 -50.31 23.98
CA HIS A 78 32.13 -50.18 24.67
C HIS A 78 32.00 -50.34 26.18
N SER A 79 30.99 -49.71 26.80
CA SER A 79 30.71 -49.88 28.23
C SER A 79 30.27 -51.30 28.60
N ALA A 80 29.60 -52.03 27.71
CA ALA A 80 29.32 -53.46 27.90
C ALA A 80 30.61 -54.29 27.86
N ALA A 81 31.46 -54.08 26.86
CA ALA A 81 32.74 -54.77 26.73
C ALA A 81 33.70 -54.47 27.90
N GLN A 82 33.71 -53.23 28.40
CA GLN A 82 34.47 -52.86 29.60
C GLN A 82 34.00 -53.64 30.84
N ARG A 83 32.68 -53.72 31.05
CA ARG A 83 32.11 -54.48 32.18
C ARG A 83 32.46 -55.96 32.09
N GLU A 84 32.37 -56.55 30.90
CA GLU A 84 32.75 -57.94 30.68
C GLU A 84 34.25 -58.19 30.94
N ALA A 85 35.11 -57.27 30.48
CA ALA A 85 36.55 -57.36 30.73
C ALA A 85 36.88 -57.29 32.23
N MET A 86 36.20 -56.41 32.98
CA MET A 86 36.33 -56.32 34.44
C MET A 86 35.88 -57.60 35.15
N LEU A 87 34.82 -58.26 34.69
CA LEU A 87 34.31 -59.49 35.29
C LEU A 87 35.19 -60.71 34.97
N THR A 88 35.77 -60.77 33.77
CA THR A 88 36.57 -61.91 33.29
C THR A 88 38.06 -61.76 33.56
N GLY A 89 38.51 -60.60 34.04
CA GLY A 89 39.93 -60.30 34.27
C GLY A 89 40.75 -60.16 32.99
N THR A 90 40.10 -59.95 31.85
CA THR A 90 40.77 -59.70 30.57
C THR A 90 41.17 -58.23 30.43
N PRO A 91 42.16 -57.90 29.58
CA PRO A 91 42.56 -56.51 29.38
C PRO A 91 41.39 -55.66 28.85
N PRO A 92 41.26 -54.40 29.31
CA PRO A 92 40.14 -53.54 28.91
C PRO A 92 40.16 -53.27 27.40
N PRO A 93 38.98 -53.08 26.78
CA PRO A 93 38.89 -52.73 25.37
C PRO A 93 39.57 -51.39 25.11
N ALA A 94 40.09 -51.22 23.89
CA ALA A 94 40.74 -49.99 23.44
C ALA A 94 39.85 -48.75 23.66
N PRO A 95 40.43 -47.54 23.84
CA PRO A 95 39.65 -46.32 24.00
C PRO A 95 38.65 -46.11 22.85
N LEU A 96 37.45 -45.66 23.20
CA LEU A 96 36.42 -45.35 22.22
C LEU A 96 36.85 -44.11 21.39
N SER A 97 36.82 -44.23 20.07
CA SER A 97 36.96 -43.10 19.14
C SER A 97 35.61 -42.81 18.52
N PHE A 98 35.13 -41.57 18.66
CA PHE A 98 33.90 -41.13 18.01
C PHE A 98 34.16 -40.69 16.57
N GLU A 99 33.17 -40.91 15.71
CA GLU A 99 33.17 -40.34 14.37
C GLU A 99 32.98 -38.81 14.48
N PRO A 100 33.92 -37.99 13.97
CA PRO A 100 33.83 -36.55 14.11
C PRO A 100 32.75 -35.98 13.18
N TRP A 101 32.06 -34.93 13.64
CA TRP A 101 31.13 -34.18 12.80
C TRP A 101 31.89 -33.56 11.61
N PRO A 102 31.50 -33.84 10.35
CA PRO A 102 32.29 -33.48 9.18
C PRO A 102 32.14 -32.02 8.75
N TYR A 103 31.14 -31.32 9.27
CA TYR A 103 30.89 -29.92 8.95
C TYR A 103 31.43 -29.00 10.04
N PRO A 104 31.70 -27.73 9.73
CA PRO A 104 31.88 -26.71 10.76
C PRO A 104 30.71 -26.77 11.74
N GLN A 105 30.95 -26.39 13.00
CA GLN A 105 29.86 -26.20 13.96
C GLN A 105 29.00 -25.03 13.48
N HIS A 106 28.05 -25.30 12.59
CA HIS A 106 27.03 -24.35 12.20
C HIS A 106 26.06 -24.25 13.36
N SER A 107 26.21 -23.16 14.13
CA SER A 107 25.28 -22.87 15.20
C SER A 107 23.90 -22.54 14.63
N ARG A 108 22.86 -22.79 15.41
CA ARG A 108 21.49 -22.31 15.16
C ARG A 108 21.46 -20.83 14.71
N GLN A 109 22.37 -20.03 15.25
CA GLN A 109 22.57 -18.62 14.88
C GLN A 109 22.86 -18.41 13.39
N THR A 110 23.53 -19.33 12.70
CA THR A 110 23.81 -19.21 11.26
C THR A 110 22.52 -19.30 10.45
N PHE A 111 21.67 -20.28 10.76
CA PHE A 111 20.36 -20.42 10.11
C PHE A 111 19.44 -19.26 10.46
N ASP A 112 19.44 -18.82 11.72
CA ASP A 112 18.68 -17.64 12.14
C ASP A 112 19.09 -16.39 11.36
N ARG A 113 20.40 -16.17 11.13
CA ARG A 113 20.89 -15.07 10.29
C ARG A 113 20.44 -15.19 8.84
N LEU A 114 20.52 -16.38 8.24
CA LEU A 114 20.07 -16.59 6.86
C LEU A 114 18.57 -16.32 6.70
N HIS A 115 17.76 -16.80 7.65
CA HIS A 115 16.33 -16.50 7.68
C HIS A 115 16.07 -15.00 7.85
N GLY A 116 16.75 -14.35 8.78
CA GLY A 116 16.64 -12.90 9.01
C GLY A 116 16.99 -12.08 7.76
N ALA A 117 18.05 -12.45 7.04
CA ALA A 117 18.45 -11.77 5.80
C ALA A 117 17.39 -11.89 4.70
N ILE A 118 16.78 -13.08 4.53
CA ILE A 118 15.69 -13.28 3.58
C ILE A 118 14.46 -12.45 3.98
N GLU A 119 14.08 -12.45 5.26
CA GLU A 119 12.95 -11.64 5.75
C GLU A 119 13.19 -10.14 5.57
N ALA A 120 14.39 -9.65 5.89
CA ALA A 120 14.76 -8.25 5.68
C ALA A 120 14.68 -7.85 4.21
N ALA A 121 15.12 -8.74 3.30
CA ALA A 121 15.02 -8.51 1.87
C ALA A 121 13.56 -8.45 1.39
N GLU A 122 12.69 -9.34 1.87
CA GLU A 122 11.27 -9.32 1.54
C GLU A 122 10.58 -8.04 2.05
N LEU A 123 10.85 -7.65 3.30
CA LEU A 123 10.25 -6.44 3.88
C LEU A 123 10.68 -5.18 3.12
N GLY A 124 11.96 -5.05 2.79
CA GLY A 124 12.45 -3.90 2.01
C GLY A 124 11.79 -3.80 0.64
N LEU A 125 11.60 -4.93 -0.05
CA LEU A 125 10.91 -4.94 -1.35
C LEU A 125 9.42 -4.55 -1.23
N LEU A 126 8.74 -5.02 -0.18
CA LEU A 126 7.34 -4.68 0.06
C LEU A 126 7.14 -3.20 0.33
N GLU A 127 8.06 -2.58 1.06
CA GLU A 127 8.02 -1.15 1.35
C GLU A 127 8.31 -0.31 0.09
N ASP A 128 9.32 -0.68 -0.69
CA ASP A 128 9.62 -0.04 -1.98
C ASP A 128 8.40 -0.08 -2.91
N ASP A 129 7.72 -1.22 -2.99
CA ASP A 129 6.49 -1.37 -3.77
C ASP A 129 5.36 -0.50 -3.19
N ALA A 130 5.18 -0.46 -1.87
CA ALA A 130 4.14 0.35 -1.22
C ALA A 130 4.33 1.84 -1.51
N ASP A 131 5.56 2.34 -1.43
CA ASP A 131 5.89 3.73 -1.74
C ASP A 131 5.66 4.05 -3.21
N ARG A 132 6.03 3.13 -4.11
CA ARG A 132 5.74 3.26 -5.55
C ARG A 132 4.23 3.34 -5.80
N TRP A 133 3.44 2.47 -5.18
CA TRP A 133 1.98 2.49 -5.31
C TRP A 133 1.37 3.78 -4.75
N ARG A 134 1.88 4.28 -3.62
CA ARG A 134 1.45 5.56 -3.06
C ARG A 134 1.68 6.71 -4.04
N GLN A 135 2.86 6.79 -4.65
CA GLN A 135 3.18 7.81 -5.65
C GLN A 135 2.27 7.70 -6.90
N VAL A 136 2.01 6.48 -7.36
CA VAL A 136 1.09 6.24 -8.50
C VAL A 136 -0.33 6.67 -8.15
N LEU A 137 -0.81 6.39 -6.94
CA LEU A 137 -2.15 6.79 -6.51
C LEU A 137 -2.25 8.31 -6.36
N GLU A 138 -1.24 8.95 -5.77
CA GLU A 138 -1.18 10.40 -5.59
C GLU A 138 -1.16 11.13 -6.94
N SER A 139 -0.30 10.70 -7.87
CA SER A 139 -0.23 11.29 -9.21
C SER A 139 -1.54 11.14 -10.00
N LYS A 140 -2.32 10.06 -9.77
CA LYS A 140 -3.66 9.87 -10.35
C LYS A 140 -4.75 10.66 -9.63
N ALA A 141 -4.63 10.87 -8.32
CA ALA A 141 -5.61 11.60 -7.52
C ALA A 141 -5.54 13.11 -7.75
N ASP A 142 -4.35 13.67 -7.97
CA ASP A 142 -4.15 15.10 -8.19
C ASP A 142 -4.98 15.72 -9.33
N PRO A 143 -5.04 15.15 -10.54
CA PRO A 143 -5.88 15.70 -11.60
C PRO A 143 -7.38 15.61 -11.25
N LEU A 144 -7.80 14.59 -10.50
CA LEU A 144 -9.19 14.46 -10.03
C LEU A 144 -9.53 15.54 -9.00
N ARG A 145 -8.65 15.77 -8.02
CA ARG A 145 -8.80 16.87 -7.04
C ARG A 145 -8.94 18.22 -7.74
N ARG A 146 -8.07 18.50 -8.72
CA ARG A 146 -8.15 19.74 -9.52
C ARG A 146 -9.45 19.88 -10.30
N LYS A 147 -9.99 18.78 -10.87
CA LYS A 147 -11.30 18.82 -11.55
C LYS A 147 -12.45 19.10 -10.59
N VAL A 148 -12.43 18.49 -9.40
CA VAL A 148 -13.44 18.73 -8.36
C VAL A 148 -13.40 20.19 -7.90
N GLU A 149 -12.21 20.75 -7.65
CA GLU A 149 -12.06 22.15 -7.26
C GLU A 149 -12.57 23.11 -8.34
N ARG A 150 -12.28 22.85 -9.63
CA ARG A 150 -12.85 23.65 -10.73
C ARG A 150 -14.37 23.56 -10.79
N ALA A 151 -14.94 22.37 -10.57
CA ALA A 151 -16.39 22.19 -10.56
C ALA A 151 -17.05 22.94 -9.39
N ARG A 152 -16.42 22.92 -8.21
CA ARG A 152 -16.86 23.70 -7.04
C ARG A 152 -16.81 25.21 -7.31
N ALA A 153 -15.73 25.69 -7.92
CA ALA A 153 -15.61 27.10 -8.29
C ALA A 153 -16.68 27.51 -9.31
N ALA A 154 -16.92 26.69 -10.34
CA ALA A 154 -17.96 26.96 -11.34
C ALA A 154 -19.37 26.94 -10.74
N LEU A 155 -19.64 26.05 -9.78
CA LEU A 155 -20.91 26.03 -9.05
C LEU A 155 -21.09 27.31 -8.23
N ALA A 156 -20.08 27.70 -7.45
CA ALA A 156 -20.13 28.93 -6.66
C ALA A 156 -20.34 30.18 -7.53
N GLU A 157 -19.71 30.23 -8.71
CA GLU A 157 -19.92 31.32 -9.67
C GLU A 157 -21.36 31.32 -10.23
N ALA A 158 -21.90 30.16 -10.57
CA ALA A 158 -23.29 30.04 -11.01
C ALA A 158 -24.28 30.46 -9.91
N GLU A 159 -24.05 30.06 -8.66
CA GLU A 159 -24.85 30.48 -7.51
C GLU A 159 -24.77 31.99 -7.27
N ALA A 160 -23.57 32.57 -7.34
CA ALA A 160 -23.38 34.02 -7.25
C ALA A 160 -24.16 34.78 -8.34
N ASN A 161 -24.15 34.25 -9.57
CA ASN A 161 -24.90 34.84 -10.69
C ASN A 161 -26.43 34.72 -10.53
N LEU A 162 -26.93 33.68 -9.85
CA LEU A 162 -28.36 33.49 -9.60
C LEU A 162 -28.88 34.30 -8.41
N THR A 163 -28.00 34.66 -7.47
CA THR A 163 -28.31 35.43 -6.27
C THR A 163 -29.13 36.72 -6.54
N PRO A 164 -28.80 37.59 -7.51
CA PRO A 164 -29.59 38.80 -7.79
C PRO A 164 -30.99 38.49 -8.34
N TYR A 165 -31.17 37.39 -9.09
CA TYR A 165 -32.49 37.00 -9.60
C TYR A 165 -33.38 36.48 -8.48
N VAL A 166 -32.82 35.68 -7.55
CA VAL A 166 -33.53 35.21 -6.36
C VAL A 166 -33.93 36.40 -5.46
N ALA A 167 -33.03 37.38 -5.28
CA ALA A 167 -33.33 38.61 -4.55
C ALA A 167 -34.39 39.47 -5.24
N GLY A 168 -34.38 39.55 -6.56
CA GLY A 168 -35.41 40.23 -7.34
C GLY A 168 -36.78 39.55 -7.22
N ILE A 169 -36.83 38.22 -7.28
CA ILE A 169 -38.06 37.43 -7.15
C ILE A 169 -38.65 37.56 -5.73
N SER A 170 -37.81 37.56 -4.69
CA SER A 170 -38.29 37.73 -3.32
C SER A 170 -38.75 39.16 -3.01
N ALA A 171 -38.25 40.16 -3.73
CA ALA A 171 -38.69 41.56 -3.61
C ALA A 171 -39.97 41.88 -4.41
N LEU A 172 -40.35 41.05 -5.39
CA LEU A 172 -41.52 41.27 -6.25
C LEU A 172 -42.85 41.44 -5.48
N PRO A 173 -43.17 40.65 -4.44
CA PRO A 173 -44.42 40.82 -3.68
C PRO A 173 -44.51 42.18 -2.98
N ALA A 174 -43.41 42.67 -2.41
CA ALA A 174 -43.36 43.98 -1.77
C ALA A 174 -43.46 45.12 -2.80
N ALA A 175 -42.81 44.97 -3.95
CA ALA A 175 -42.91 45.93 -5.05
C ALA A 175 -44.33 45.97 -5.64
N LEU A 176 -44.98 44.82 -5.83
CA LEU A 176 -46.37 44.72 -6.30
C LEU A 176 -47.35 45.32 -5.28
N ALA A 177 -47.20 45.02 -4.00
CA ALA A 177 -48.00 45.64 -2.94
C ALA A 177 -47.84 47.18 -2.90
N ALA A 178 -46.62 47.69 -3.15
CA ALA A 178 -46.36 49.11 -3.24
C ALA A 178 -46.91 49.78 -4.52
N VAL A 179 -47.16 49.00 -5.58
CA VAL A 179 -47.82 49.46 -6.81
C VAL A 179 -49.34 49.40 -6.66
N ASP A 180 -49.90 48.36 -6.05
CA ASP A 180 -51.33 48.28 -5.74
C ASP A 180 -51.76 49.33 -4.70
N GLY A 181 -50.92 49.59 -3.68
CA GLY A 181 -51.11 50.70 -2.76
C GLY A 181 -50.98 52.09 -3.41
N ARG A 182 -50.38 52.18 -4.61
CA ARG A 182 -50.30 53.39 -5.44
C ARG A 182 -51.29 53.40 -6.62
N ARG A 183 -52.12 52.36 -6.78
CA ARG A 183 -53.22 52.35 -7.77
C ARG A 183 -54.44 53.08 -7.21
N SER A 184 -54.33 54.40 -7.10
CA SER A 184 -55.40 55.30 -7.53
C SER A 184 -55.15 55.67 -8.99
N TRP A 185 -55.21 54.68 -9.90
CA TRP A 185 -55.24 55.00 -11.32
C TRP A 185 -56.61 55.58 -11.68
N PRO A 186 -56.69 56.72 -12.39
CA PRO A 186 -57.95 57.17 -12.92
C PRO A 186 -58.41 56.11 -13.94
N ARG A 187 -59.66 55.66 -13.82
CA ARG A 187 -60.34 54.95 -14.91
C ARG A 187 -60.24 55.84 -16.14
N ARG A 188 -59.38 55.51 -17.11
CA ARG A 188 -59.54 56.02 -18.47
C ARG A 188 -60.67 55.22 -19.09
N ASP A 189 -61.73 55.91 -19.48
CA ASP A 189 -62.80 55.33 -20.28
C ASP A 189 -62.17 54.71 -21.55
N PRO A 190 -62.52 53.47 -21.90
CA PRO A 190 -61.88 52.74 -22.99
C PRO A 190 -62.24 53.27 -24.39
N GLU A 191 -63.00 54.37 -24.51
CA GLU A 191 -63.47 54.91 -25.80
C GLU A 191 -62.54 55.95 -26.45
N ALA A 192 -61.38 56.28 -25.88
CA ALA A 192 -60.51 57.34 -26.43
C ALA A 192 -59.02 56.98 -26.53
N ALA A 193 -58.68 55.70 -26.72
CA ALA A 193 -57.30 55.31 -27.03
C ALA A 193 -57.17 54.98 -28.52
N ASP A 194 -56.42 55.81 -29.25
CA ASP A 194 -56.04 55.55 -30.63
C ASP A 194 -55.13 54.30 -30.67
N PRO A 195 -55.54 53.20 -31.33
CA PRO A 195 -54.78 51.95 -31.36
C PRO A 195 -53.40 52.10 -32.02
N ALA A 196 -53.16 53.15 -32.80
CA ALA A 196 -51.84 53.43 -33.38
C ALA A 196 -50.80 53.82 -32.32
N GLN A 197 -51.20 54.60 -31.31
CA GLN A 197 -50.30 55.09 -30.26
C GLN A 197 -49.87 53.97 -29.30
N VAL A 198 -50.75 53.00 -29.06
CA VAL A 198 -50.47 51.84 -28.17
C VAL A 198 -49.46 50.88 -28.81
N LEU A 199 -49.44 50.78 -30.15
CA LEU A 199 -48.45 49.96 -30.86
C LEU A 199 -47.06 50.57 -30.83
N GLU A 200 -46.93 51.90 -30.98
CA GLU A 200 -45.64 52.60 -30.89
C GLU A 200 -45.00 52.47 -29.51
N ASP A 201 -45.79 52.61 -28.44
CA ASP A 201 -45.29 52.48 -27.06
C ASP A 201 -44.82 51.05 -26.74
N PHE A 202 -45.44 50.03 -27.35
CA PHE A 202 -45.04 48.63 -27.19
C PHE A 202 -43.76 48.28 -27.96
N GLU A 203 -43.56 48.86 -29.15
CA GLU A 203 -42.31 48.71 -29.91
C GLU A 203 -41.13 49.44 -29.25
N ALA A 204 -41.38 50.56 -28.57
CA ALA A 204 -40.37 51.32 -27.83
C ALA A 204 -39.83 50.56 -26.60
N LEU A 205 -40.64 49.70 -25.99
CA LEU A 205 -40.26 48.87 -24.83
C LEU A 205 -39.60 47.52 -25.23
N GLY A 206 -39.57 47.19 -26.52
CA GLY A 206 -39.27 45.84 -27.01
C GLY A 206 -37.95 45.63 -27.77
N ARG A 207 -36.99 46.58 -27.77
CA ARG A 207 -35.69 46.36 -28.43
C ARG A 207 -34.54 46.26 -27.43
N PRO A 208 -34.10 45.05 -27.03
CA PRO A 208 -32.83 44.89 -26.35
C PRO A 208 -31.69 45.31 -27.30
N THR A 209 -30.94 46.34 -26.91
CA THR A 209 -29.69 46.73 -27.57
C THR A 209 -28.67 45.61 -27.38
N SER A 210 -28.55 44.77 -28.41
CA SER A 210 -27.50 43.75 -28.52
C SER A 210 -26.12 44.44 -28.54
N ASN A 211 -25.52 44.56 -27.36
CA ASN A 211 -24.15 45.03 -27.23
C ASN A 211 -23.19 43.83 -27.25
N ARG A 212 -22.62 43.60 -28.44
CA ARG A 212 -21.23 43.18 -28.69
C ARG A 212 -20.56 42.32 -27.61
N LEU A 213 -20.59 41.01 -27.80
CA LEU A 213 -19.46 40.13 -27.46
C LEU A 213 -18.91 39.51 -28.75
N SER A 214 -17.93 40.20 -29.33
CA SER A 214 -17.01 39.63 -30.32
C SER A 214 -15.59 39.71 -29.76
N ARG A 215 -15.05 38.54 -29.46
CA ARG A 215 -13.64 38.11 -29.63
C ARG A 215 -12.55 39.00 -29.02
N ARG A 216 -11.88 38.50 -27.97
CA ARG A 216 -10.60 37.77 -28.07
C ARG A 216 -10.26 37.11 -26.75
#